data_AF-A0A369KX90-F1
#
_entry.id   AF-A0A369KX90-F1
#
_cell.length_a   1.000
_cell.length_b   1.000
_cell.length_c   1.000
_cell.angle_alpha   90.00
_cell.angle_beta   90.00
_cell.angle_gamma   90.00
#
_symmetry.space_group_name_H-M   'P 1'
#
loop_
_entity.id
_entity.type
_entity.pdbx_description
1 polymer ?
#
loop_
_entity_poly.entity_id
_entity_poly.type
_entity_poly.pdbx_seq_one_letter_code
_entity_poly.pdbx_strand_id
1 'polypeptide(L)'
;MSLIFSEEEIEIILEISQQITGISSGSDQIKNYILEGTKQRMFQTKSTSLEDYLQYINENENEFKNFLSSITVHTTHWFRESNHFTLIKFEVINLIKKFNINNIRILSAPCSTGEEVYSIGFILETIKGEFPSLNYEIIGTDIDSLSIEKCKNAVYHKSGIKNIPENYHKYLLFGKNEAKDYFAISKEIRKNCSFISGDIRNENLLNFNTFNLKTNKFNIIICRNLFIYFNHETINKIINNFIAKLNDNGIICLGHSEKIDEKLYNLINTGNSFYKLKSSQTSVPENLNYEIVIYSASKQSEKQIIFDKILVILKNSNLINNINDLKQINNYNKLKILLIDIDSKNPELLYFLHNYSQKNKNIFIIQCLFSKEDEFKSSKVNYFENQIFSDIIDCRNCKSDINQIILYVKNLLKSFNHESSALSSYKEDNILETKKIMRHFFEKLRPEFIAIGCSTGGTQALEILLKNVPKNFPPILIVQHIPYNFSNEFINKLKTISNLSFESPKNRPILKQGHLYLADDDYHLIIKGTPGELRAEPDNSTPQNELRPSINKLFQSLAHTKAKGVGIILTGMGDDGAQGLLSLMQNGCLTITQSKNSCVIYGMPREAELIGASRYSGDLMEIRQILEKLKV
;
A
#
# COMPACT_ATOMS: atom_id res chain seq x y z
N MET A 1 9.50 1.66 -45.25
CA MET A 1 9.00 0.28 -45.27
C MET A 1 8.89 -0.17 -43.83
N SER A 2 7.72 -0.63 -43.38
CA SER A 2 7.61 -1.30 -42.08
C SER A 2 8.36 -2.62 -42.17
N LEU A 3 9.51 -2.74 -41.50
CA LEU A 3 10.16 -4.03 -41.30
C LEU A 3 9.18 -4.91 -40.51
N ILE A 4 8.77 -6.03 -41.11
CA ILE A 4 7.92 -7.05 -40.49
C ILE A 4 8.82 -8.28 -40.34
N PHE A 5 9.03 -8.71 -39.09
CA PHE A 5 9.77 -9.93 -38.81
C PHE A 5 8.92 -11.17 -39.10
N SER A 6 9.54 -12.23 -39.60
CA SER A 6 8.92 -13.56 -39.66
C SER A 6 8.72 -14.14 -38.25
N GLU A 7 7.92 -15.21 -38.13
CA GLU A 7 7.75 -15.92 -36.84
C GLU A 7 9.09 -16.46 -36.31
N GLU A 8 9.93 -17.01 -37.20
CA GLU A 8 11.27 -17.50 -36.87
C GLU A 8 12.19 -16.37 -36.38
N GLU A 9 12.17 -15.21 -37.04
CA GLU A 9 12.95 -14.03 -36.62
C GLU A 9 12.50 -13.50 -35.25
N ILE A 10 11.20 -13.52 -34.99
CA ILE A 10 10.64 -13.14 -33.67
C ILE A 10 11.17 -14.08 -32.59
N GLU A 11 11.12 -15.40 -32.81
CA GLU A 11 11.64 -16.38 -31.86
C GLU A 11 13.13 -16.13 -31.57
N ILE A 12 13.94 -15.94 -32.61
CA ILE A 12 15.38 -15.64 -32.47
C ILE A 12 15.61 -14.38 -31.63
N ILE A 13 14.92 -13.28 -31.92
CA ILE A 13 15.07 -12.02 -31.18
C ILE A 13 14.72 -12.21 -29.70
N LEU A 14 13.62 -12.93 -29.41
CA LEU A 14 13.18 -13.16 -28.04
C LEU A 14 14.13 -14.09 -27.29
N GLU A 15 14.66 -15.13 -27.93
CA GLU A 15 15.67 -16.02 -27.35
C GLU A 15 16.96 -15.28 -27.04
N ILE A 16 17.49 -14.49 -27.99
CA ILE A 16 18.69 -13.66 -27.80
C ILE A 16 18.47 -12.68 -26.65
N SER A 17 17.32 -11.98 -26.63
CA SER A 17 16.97 -11.06 -25.56
C SER A 17 16.95 -11.77 -24.20
N GLN A 18 16.31 -12.95 -24.11
CA GLN A 18 16.24 -13.71 -22.87
C GLN A 18 17.62 -14.22 -22.43
N GLN A 19 18.47 -14.66 -23.35
CA GLN A 19 19.84 -15.07 -23.03
C GLN A 19 20.65 -13.91 -22.47
N ILE A 20 20.62 -12.75 -23.15
CA ILE A 20 21.41 -11.57 -22.76
C ILE A 20 20.89 -10.93 -21.47
N THR A 21 19.57 -10.80 -21.31
CA THR A 21 18.97 -9.99 -20.23
C THR A 21 18.31 -10.81 -19.12
N GLY A 22 17.90 -12.06 -19.41
CA GLY A 22 17.08 -12.88 -18.54
C GLY A 22 15.59 -12.57 -18.59
N ILE A 23 15.19 -11.51 -19.30
CA ILE A 23 13.80 -11.07 -19.41
C ILE A 23 12.99 -12.14 -20.14
N SER A 24 12.00 -12.69 -19.44
CA SER A 24 11.01 -13.60 -20.00
C SER A 24 10.01 -12.82 -20.83
N SER A 25 9.79 -13.26 -22.06
CA SER A 25 8.86 -12.66 -23.02
C SER A 25 7.41 -13.11 -22.78
N GLY A 26 7.03 -13.40 -21.53
CA GLY A 26 5.74 -14.00 -21.16
C GLY A 26 4.51 -13.12 -21.38
N SER A 27 4.68 -11.82 -21.69
CA SER A 27 3.58 -10.90 -22.01
C SER A 27 3.76 -10.27 -23.39
N ASP A 28 2.64 -10.08 -24.10
CA ASP A 28 2.65 -9.46 -25.44
C ASP A 28 3.21 -8.03 -25.43
N GLN A 29 3.07 -7.32 -24.31
CA GLN A 29 3.65 -5.99 -24.13
C GLN A 29 5.18 -6.03 -24.13
N ILE A 30 5.80 -6.97 -23.39
CA ILE A 30 7.26 -7.13 -23.35
C ILE A 30 7.79 -7.59 -24.71
N LYS A 31 7.10 -8.53 -25.36
CA LYS A 31 7.44 -8.97 -26.73
C LYS A 31 7.48 -7.78 -27.69
N ASN A 32 6.40 -7.00 -27.74
CA ASN A 32 6.32 -5.85 -28.64
C ASN A 32 7.39 -4.80 -28.33
N TYR A 33 7.70 -4.56 -27.05
CA TYR A 33 8.76 -3.63 -26.67
C TYR A 33 10.13 -4.06 -27.21
N ILE A 34 10.50 -5.33 -27.04
CA ILE A 34 11.77 -5.88 -27.55
C ILE A 34 11.82 -5.78 -29.07
N LEU A 35 10.75 -6.21 -29.76
CA LEU A 35 10.70 -6.20 -31.22
C LEU A 35 10.81 -4.78 -31.80
N GLU A 36 10.10 -3.81 -31.23
CA GLU A 36 10.19 -2.42 -31.69
C GLU A 36 11.57 -1.79 -31.39
N GLY A 37 12.18 -2.13 -30.25
CA GLY A 37 13.56 -1.76 -29.94
C GLY A 37 14.54 -2.27 -31.00
N THR A 38 14.48 -3.56 -31.34
CA THR A 38 15.29 -4.16 -32.39
C THR A 38 15.08 -3.48 -33.75
N LYS A 39 13.82 -3.25 -34.16
CA LYS A 39 13.51 -2.54 -35.42
C LYS A 39 14.11 -1.14 -35.48
N GLN A 40 14.00 -0.40 -34.38
CA GLN A 40 14.57 0.96 -34.31
C GLN A 40 16.07 0.95 -34.48
N ARG A 41 16.78 -0.02 -33.88
CA ARG A 41 18.22 -0.16 -34.06
C ARG A 41 18.60 -0.54 -35.48
N MET A 42 17.96 -1.56 -36.05
CA MET A 42 18.17 -1.98 -37.45
C MET A 42 18.00 -0.82 -38.43
N PHE A 43 16.96 0.01 -38.22
CA PHE A 43 16.75 1.20 -39.02
C PHE A 43 17.88 2.22 -38.89
N GLN A 44 18.38 2.46 -37.68
CA GLN A 44 19.48 3.41 -37.41
C GLN A 44 20.83 2.92 -37.97
N THR A 45 21.10 1.61 -37.92
CA THR A 45 22.31 1.00 -38.49
C THR A 45 22.21 0.75 -39.98
N LYS A 46 21.03 0.98 -40.59
CA LYS A 46 20.73 0.71 -42.00
C LYS A 46 20.89 -0.77 -42.37
N SER A 47 20.66 -1.67 -41.43
CA SER A 47 20.70 -3.11 -41.66
C SER A 47 19.48 -3.55 -42.46
N THR A 48 19.69 -4.38 -43.48
CA THR A 48 18.66 -4.79 -44.44
C THR A 48 17.91 -6.07 -44.04
N SER A 49 18.52 -6.89 -43.20
CA SER A 49 17.94 -8.13 -42.65
C SER A 49 18.31 -8.29 -41.17
N LEU A 50 17.60 -9.18 -40.46
CA LEU A 50 17.96 -9.53 -39.08
C LEU A 50 19.36 -10.16 -39.02
N GLU A 51 19.71 -11.03 -39.96
CA GLU A 51 21.02 -11.68 -40.04
C GLU A 51 22.16 -10.64 -40.16
N ASP A 52 22.04 -9.68 -41.08
CA ASP A 52 23.00 -8.58 -41.23
C ASP A 52 23.17 -7.79 -39.92
N TYR A 53 22.06 -7.53 -39.22
CA TYR A 53 22.08 -6.81 -37.95
C TYR A 53 22.73 -7.63 -36.83
N LEU A 54 22.41 -8.92 -36.73
CA LEU A 54 22.99 -9.82 -35.73
C LEU A 54 24.51 -9.99 -35.93
N GLN A 55 24.98 -10.03 -37.18
CA GLN A 55 26.43 -10.00 -37.46
C GLN A 55 27.06 -8.67 -37.03
N TYR A 56 26.40 -7.54 -37.36
CA TYR A 56 26.92 -6.23 -37.01
C TYR A 56 27.02 -5.99 -35.49
N ILE A 57 26.01 -6.39 -34.70
CA ILE A 57 26.06 -6.27 -33.24
C ILE A 57 27.17 -7.15 -32.63
N ASN A 58 27.47 -8.29 -33.25
CA ASN A 58 28.51 -9.21 -32.78
C ASN A 58 29.93 -8.65 -33.01
N GLU A 59 30.12 -7.90 -34.10
CA GLU A 59 31.40 -7.28 -34.45
C GLU A 59 31.58 -5.87 -33.84
N ASN A 60 30.49 -5.21 -33.42
CA ASN A 60 30.50 -3.83 -32.93
C ASN A 60 29.99 -3.72 -31.48
N GLU A 61 30.92 -3.63 -30.53
CA GLU A 61 30.62 -3.52 -29.09
C GLU A 61 29.74 -2.30 -28.74
N ASN A 62 29.92 -1.17 -29.43
CA ASN A 62 29.10 0.02 -29.17
C ASN A 62 27.66 -0.19 -29.63
N GLU A 63 27.47 -0.87 -30.76
CA GLU A 63 26.12 -1.19 -31.20
C GLU A 63 25.46 -2.23 -30.30
N PHE A 64 26.21 -3.23 -29.82
CA PHE A 64 25.70 -4.17 -28.82
C PHE A 64 25.17 -3.44 -27.57
N LYS A 65 25.88 -2.42 -27.07
CA LYS A 65 25.41 -1.59 -25.95
C LYS A 65 24.11 -0.85 -26.28
N ASN A 66 24.00 -0.27 -27.48
CA ASN A 66 22.79 0.40 -27.92
C ASN A 66 21.61 -0.57 -28.07
N PHE A 67 21.86 -1.77 -28.60
CA PHE A 67 20.89 -2.85 -28.73
C PHE A 67 20.37 -3.26 -27.36
N LEU A 68 21.27 -3.59 -26.43
CA LEU A 68 20.93 -3.94 -25.05
C LEU A 68 20.11 -2.86 -24.36
N SER A 69 20.49 -1.59 -24.51
CA SER A 69 19.72 -0.46 -23.96
C SER A 69 18.33 -0.35 -24.60
N SER A 70 18.17 -0.68 -25.89
CA SER A 70 16.87 -0.60 -26.57
C SER A 70 15.87 -1.68 -26.14
N ILE A 71 16.36 -2.84 -25.68
CA ILE A 71 15.52 -3.97 -25.27
C ILE A 71 15.34 -4.08 -23.74
N THR A 72 15.95 -3.17 -22.98
CA THR A 72 15.80 -3.07 -21.51
C THR A 72 14.85 -1.92 -21.13
N VAL A 73 14.14 -2.07 -20.01
CA VAL A 73 13.15 -1.08 -19.54
C VAL A 73 13.79 -0.13 -18.53
N HIS A 74 13.81 1.17 -18.85
CA HIS A 74 14.50 2.22 -18.07
C HIS A 74 13.59 3.04 -17.15
N THR A 75 12.40 2.53 -16.83
CA THR A 75 11.43 3.30 -16.04
C THR A 75 11.93 3.48 -14.61
N THR A 76 12.47 4.64 -14.29
CA THR A 76 12.92 5.04 -12.95
C THR A 76 12.60 6.51 -12.69
N HIS A 77 12.47 6.88 -11.42
CA HIS A 77 12.33 8.27 -11.03
C HIS A 77 12.77 8.49 -9.58
N TRP A 78 13.06 9.74 -9.24
CA TRP A 78 13.41 10.17 -7.89
C TRP A 78 12.37 9.72 -6.86
N PHE A 79 12.85 9.15 -5.76
CA PHE A 79 12.02 8.68 -4.64
C PHE A 79 10.85 7.76 -5.07
N ARG A 80 11.04 6.94 -6.11
CA ARG A 80 10.06 5.92 -6.54
C ARG A 80 9.65 5.03 -5.36
N GLU A 81 8.35 4.91 -5.11
CA GLU A 81 7.81 4.25 -3.92
C GLU A 81 8.39 4.84 -2.60
N SER A 82 8.09 6.11 -2.33
CA SER A 82 8.66 6.93 -1.24
C SER A 82 8.69 6.27 0.15
N ASN A 83 7.75 5.38 0.46
CA ASN A 83 7.71 4.63 1.72
C ASN A 83 8.96 3.77 1.95
N HIS A 84 9.55 3.19 0.90
CA HIS A 84 10.78 2.39 1.02
C HIS A 84 11.96 3.24 1.49
N PHE A 85 12.06 4.48 1.02
CA PHE A 85 13.11 5.40 1.44
C PHE A 85 12.99 5.80 2.91
N THR A 86 11.77 5.98 3.41
CA THR A 86 11.50 6.20 4.84
C THR A 86 11.95 5.00 5.69
N LEU A 87 11.70 3.78 5.23
CA LEU A 87 12.13 2.55 5.91
C LEU A 87 13.65 2.37 5.87
N ILE A 88 14.29 2.64 4.73
CA ILE A 88 15.76 2.63 4.59
C ILE A 88 16.38 3.62 5.59
N LYS A 89 15.83 4.83 5.71
CA LYS A 89 16.27 5.82 6.71
C LYS A 89 16.19 5.24 8.12
N PHE A 90 15.07 4.61 8.48
CA PHE A 90 14.88 4.01 9.80
C PHE A 90 15.88 2.88 10.07
N GLU A 91 16.08 1.97 9.12
CA GLU A 91 16.98 0.83 9.29
C GLU A 91 18.45 1.26 9.38
N VAL A 92 18.85 2.28 8.63
CA VAL A 92 20.18 2.90 8.77
C VAL A 92 20.38 3.45 10.19
N ILE A 93 19.40 4.19 10.71
CA ILE A 93 19.48 4.74 12.08
C ILE A 93 19.51 3.60 13.11
N ASN A 94 18.77 2.51 12.89
CA ASN A 94 18.77 1.32 13.74
C ASN A 94 20.14 0.63 13.74
N LEU A 95 20.76 0.45 12.58
CA LEU A 95 22.12 -0.09 12.46
C LEU A 95 23.13 0.74 13.26
N ILE A 96 23.04 2.07 13.20
CA ILE A 96 23.91 2.97 13.96
C ILE A 96 23.62 2.87 15.46
N LYS A 97 22.37 3.09 15.90
CA LYS A 97 22.03 3.22 17.33
C LYS A 97 22.03 1.90 18.08
N LYS A 98 21.50 0.83 17.48
CA LYS A 98 21.30 -0.46 18.17
C LYS A 98 22.50 -1.38 18.04
N PHE A 99 23.18 -1.33 16.90
CA PHE A 99 24.27 -2.26 16.59
C PHE A 99 25.64 -1.57 16.49
N ASN A 100 25.71 -0.25 16.68
CA ASN A 100 26.93 0.55 16.56
C ASN A 100 27.65 0.38 15.21
N ILE A 101 26.88 0.11 14.15
CA ILE A 101 27.38 -0.05 12.78
C ILE A 101 27.38 1.33 12.12
N ASN A 102 28.56 1.95 12.09
CA ASN A 102 28.77 3.27 11.50
C ASN A 102 29.27 3.23 10.05
N ASN A 103 29.69 2.06 9.56
CA ASN A 103 30.09 1.84 8.16
C ASN A 103 28.96 1.11 7.43
N ILE A 104 28.23 1.82 6.57
CA ILE A 104 27.05 1.28 5.90
C ILE A 104 27.30 1.11 4.42
N ARG A 105 27.15 -0.11 3.93
CA ARG A 105 27.31 -0.46 2.52
C ARG A 105 25.97 -0.89 1.93
N ILE A 106 25.54 -0.25 0.84
CA ILE A 106 24.25 -0.48 0.18
C ILE A 106 24.47 -0.88 -1.28
N LEU A 107 23.76 -1.90 -1.73
CA LEU A 107 23.67 -2.29 -3.15
C LEU A 107 22.31 -1.88 -3.70
N SER A 108 22.27 -1.27 -4.88
CA SER A 108 21.07 -1.03 -5.70
C SER A 108 21.25 -1.73 -7.05
N ALA A 109 20.45 -2.76 -7.31
CA ALA A 109 20.59 -3.66 -8.43
C ALA A 109 19.20 -4.14 -8.90
N PRO A 110 18.63 -3.61 -9.99
CA PRO A 110 19.23 -2.73 -10.98
C PRO A 110 19.15 -1.26 -10.55
N CYS A 111 20.09 -0.43 -10.99
CA CYS A 111 20.13 1.01 -10.66
C CYS A 111 19.61 1.93 -11.78
N SER A 112 19.40 1.41 -12.99
CA SER A 112 19.00 2.16 -14.18
C SER A 112 19.86 3.43 -14.34
N THR A 113 19.25 4.60 -14.49
CA THR A 113 19.95 5.89 -14.65
C THR A 113 20.38 6.57 -13.35
N GLY A 114 20.28 5.88 -12.20
CA GLY A 114 20.93 6.27 -10.95
C GLY A 114 20.06 7.04 -9.95
N GLU A 115 18.80 7.34 -10.29
CA GLU A 115 17.87 8.07 -9.42
C GLU A 115 17.66 7.37 -8.07
N GLU A 116 17.62 6.04 -8.02
CA GLU A 116 17.50 5.28 -6.77
C GLU A 116 18.74 5.44 -5.88
N VAL A 117 19.93 5.23 -6.46
CA VAL A 117 21.22 5.36 -5.77
C VAL A 117 21.38 6.76 -5.17
N TYR A 118 21.07 7.80 -5.95
CA TYR A 118 21.17 9.18 -5.48
C TYR A 118 20.06 9.56 -4.49
N SER A 119 18.85 9.00 -4.61
CA SER A 119 17.79 9.17 -3.61
C SER A 119 18.21 8.64 -2.23
N ILE A 120 18.88 7.48 -2.21
CA ILE A 120 19.49 6.93 -0.99
C ILE A 120 20.64 7.85 -0.51
N GLY A 121 21.46 8.33 -1.42
CA GLY A 121 22.54 9.28 -1.12
C GLY A 121 22.05 10.54 -0.39
N PHE A 122 20.93 11.14 -0.82
CA PHE A 122 20.32 12.29 -0.13
C PHE A 122 19.94 11.98 1.32
N ILE A 123 19.39 10.79 1.56
CA ILE A 123 18.98 10.33 2.89
C ILE A 123 20.21 10.14 3.77
N LEU A 124 21.23 9.41 3.28
CA LEU A 124 22.43 9.12 4.06
C LEU A 124 23.23 10.37 4.39
N GLU A 125 23.37 11.32 3.46
CA GLU A 125 24.05 12.58 3.73
C GLU A 125 23.29 13.43 4.75
N THR A 126 21.96 13.35 4.76
CA THR A 126 21.13 13.99 5.80
C THR A 126 21.33 13.33 7.17
N ILE A 127 21.33 11.99 7.24
CA ILE A 127 21.60 11.24 8.48
C ILE A 127 23.01 11.55 8.99
N LYS A 128 24.00 11.69 8.09
CA LYS A 128 25.38 12.01 8.46
C LYS A 128 25.50 13.35 9.18
N GLY A 129 24.61 14.31 8.89
CA GLY A 129 24.51 15.56 9.65
C GLY A 129 24.11 15.35 11.12
N GLU A 130 23.31 14.31 11.42
CA GLU A 130 22.91 13.92 12.77
C GLU A 130 23.90 12.93 13.43
N PHE A 131 24.55 12.09 12.62
CA PHE A 131 25.52 11.07 13.04
C PHE A 131 26.85 11.27 12.30
N PRO A 132 27.74 12.17 12.78
CA PRO A 132 28.98 12.50 12.08
C PRO A 132 29.95 11.32 11.87
N SER A 133 29.84 10.27 12.69
CA SER A 133 30.60 9.03 12.56
C SER A 133 30.15 8.15 11.39
N LEU A 134 28.99 8.44 10.78
CA LEU A 134 28.48 7.67 9.65
C LEU A 134 29.39 7.80 8.43
N ASN A 135 29.92 6.67 8.01
CA ASN A 135 30.57 6.48 6.73
C ASN A 135 29.73 5.51 5.89
N TYR A 136 29.57 5.82 4.60
CA TYR A 136 28.71 5.01 3.76
C TYR A 136 29.23 4.87 2.33
N GLU A 137 28.80 3.80 1.68
CA GLU A 137 29.09 3.50 0.28
C GLU A 137 27.83 2.90 -0.36
N ILE A 138 27.44 3.44 -1.51
CA ILE A 138 26.32 2.94 -2.31
C ILE A 138 26.89 2.44 -3.63
N ILE A 139 26.56 1.21 -3.99
CA ILE A 139 26.97 0.59 -5.25
C ILE A 139 25.71 0.42 -6.10
N GLY A 140 25.66 1.09 -7.25
CA GLY A 140 24.66 0.85 -8.28
C GLY A 140 25.20 -0.13 -9.31
N THR A 141 24.41 -1.12 -9.69
CA THR A 141 24.75 -1.98 -10.83
C THR A 141 23.59 -2.09 -11.81
N ASP A 142 23.90 -2.17 -13.09
CA ASP A 142 22.92 -2.37 -14.15
C ASP A 142 23.55 -3.11 -15.31
N ILE A 143 22.77 -3.89 -16.04
CA ILE A 143 23.26 -4.55 -17.25
C ILE A 143 23.48 -3.53 -18.38
N ASP A 144 22.69 -2.45 -18.41
CA ASP A 144 22.82 -1.39 -19.41
C ASP A 144 23.97 -0.41 -19.09
N SER A 145 25.08 -0.58 -19.80
CA SER A 145 26.25 0.29 -19.68
C SER A 145 25.98 1.76 -20.01
N LEU A 146 25.03 2.10 -20.89
CA LEU A 146 24.69 3.48 -21.22
C LEU A 146 23.96 4.17 -20.06
N SER A 147 23.11 3.42 -19.35
CA SER A 147 22.50 3.88 -18.11
C SER A 147 23.54 4.09 -17.01
N ILE A 148 24.54 3.22 -16.91
CA ILE A 148 25.69 3.39 -15.99
C ILE A 148 26.53 4.63 -16.32
N GLU A 149 26.71 4.98 -17.59
CA GLU A 149 27.37 6.23 -17.98
C GLU A 149 26.59 7.46 -17.50
N LYS A 150 25.26 7.45 -17.65
CA LYS A 150 24.38 8.51 -17.10
C LYS A 150 24.51 8.61 -15.58
N CYS A 151 24.55 7.47 -14.87
CA CYS A 151 24.81 7.44 -13.43
C CYS A 151 26.12 8.14 -13.07
N LYS A 152 27.23 7.79 -13.73
CA LYS A 152 28.56 8.39 -13.46
C LYS A 152 28.58 9.90 -13.74
N ASN A 153 27.88 10.34 -14.78
CA ASN A 153 27.75 11.76 -15.11
C ASN A 153 26.94 12.52 -14.05
N ALA A 154 25.90 11.89 -13.50
CA ALA A 154 25.06 12.43 -12.42
C ALA A 154 24.41 13.79 -12.76
N VAL A 155 24.10 14.00 -14.04
CA VAL A 155 23.44 15.21 -14.57
C VAL A 155 22.07 14.82 -15.09
N TYR A 156 21.04 15.55 -14.64
CA TYR A 156 19.64 15.24 -14.90
C TYR A 156 18.87 16.50 -15.29
N HIS A 157 17.80 16.33 -16.06
CA HIS A 157 16.96 17.44 -16.48
C HIS A 157 16.09 17.95 -15.32
N LYS A 158 15.88 19.27 -15.23
CA LYS A 158 15.13 19.94 -14.15
C LYS A 158 13.70 19.46 -13.97
N SER A 159 13.08 18.89 -15.01
CA SER A 159 11.75 18.28 -14.92
C SER A 159 11.64 17.16 -13.88
N GLY A 160 12.76 16.53 -13.50
CA GLY A 160 12.80 15.51 -12.45
C GLY A 160 12.71 16.05 -11.02
N ILE A 161 12.99 17.35 -10.79
CA ILE A 161 13.10 17.95 -9.46
C ILE A 161 11.78 17.87 -8.68
N LYS A 162 10.63 17.93 -9.38
CA LYS A 162 9.30 17.84 -8.75
C LYS A 162 9.11 16.57 -7.91
N ASN A 163 9.88 15.52 -8.20
CA ASN A 163 9.84 14.25 -7.47
C ASN A 163 10.90 14.15 -6.36
N ILE A 164 11.75 15.17 -6.20
CA ILE A 164 12.75 15.28 -5.14
C ILE A 164 12.18 16.19 -4.03
N PRO A 165 12.02 15.70 -2.79
CA PRO A 165 11.59 16.52 -1.67
C PRO A 165 12.50 17.75 -1.46
N GLU A 166 11.88 18.90 -1.16
CA GLU A 166 12.55 20.21 -1.07
C GLU A 166 13.72 20.23 -0.08
N ASN A 167 13.64 19.48 1.01
CA ASN A 167 14.69 19.38 2.02
C ASN A 167 16.02 18.81 1.48
N TYR A 168 16.01 18.15 0.31
CA TYR A 168 17.19 17.64 -0.37
C TYR A 168 17.71 18.57 -1.48
N HIS A 169 16.99 19.64 -1.84
CA HIS A 169 17.38 20.53 -2.94
C HIS A 169 18.73 21.22 -2.72
N LYS A 170 19.16 21.35 -1.46
CA LYS A 170 20.50 21.85 -1.09
C LYS A 170 21.67 21.02 -1.66
N TYR A 171 21.41 19.77 -2.07
CA TYR A 171 22.39 18.88 -2.67
C TYR A 171 22.35 18.89 -4.21
N LEU A 172 21.58 19.79 -4.81
CA LEU A 172 21.45 19.94 -6.26
C LEU A 172 22.29 21.13 -6.74
N LEU A 173 23.08 20.91 -7.79
CA LEU A 173 23.90 21.92 -8.43
C LEU A 173 23.26 22.31 -9.76
N PHE A 174 22.61 23.47 -9.82
CA PHE A 174 21.91 23.91 -11.03
C PHE A 174 22.89 24.41 -12.09
N GLY A 175 22.70 23.92 -13.33
CA GLY A 175 23.48 24.37 -14.47
C GLY A 175 23.20 25.83 -14.83
N LYS A 176 24.17 26.46 -15.48
CA LYS A 176 24.10 27.83 -15.99
C LYS A 176 24.23 27.82 -17.52
N ASN A 177 23.81 28.91 -18.17
CA ASN A 177 23.92 29.10 -19.62
C ASN A 177 23.31 27.94 -20.42
N GLU A 178 24.09 27.27 -21.26
CA GLU A 178 23.67 26.15 -22.09
C GLU A 178 23.18 24.93 -21.28
N ALA A 179 23.59 24.82 -20.01
CA ALA A 179 23.15 23.77 -19.10
C ALA A 179 22.01 24.21 -18.16
N LYS A 180 21.34 25.34 -18.43
CA LYS A 180 20.30 25.91 -17.54
C LYS A 180 19.14 24.96 -17.24
N ASP A 181 18.85 24.01 -18.11
CA ASP A 181 17.73 23.07 -17.95
C ASP A 181 18.12 21.78 -17.20
N TYR A 182 19.35 21.73 -16.69
CA TYR A 182 19.91 20.58 -16.00
C TYR A 182 20.35 20.91 -14.57
N PHE A 183 20.46 19.88 -13.76
CA PHE A 183 21.11 19.91 -12.44
C PHE A 183 22.03 18.71 -12.29
N ALA A 184 23.08 18.88 -11.48
CA ALA A 184 23.99 17.80 -11.11
C ALA A 184 23.85 17.46 -9.62
N ILE A 185 24.21 16.24 -9.25
CA ILE A 185 24.26 15.83 -7.84
C ILE A 185 25.55 16.35 -7.17
N SER A 186 25.43 16.84 -5.94
CA SER A 186 26.55 17.35 -5.14
C SER A 186 27.71 16.34 -5.00
N LYS A 187 28.94 16.85 -4.86
CA LYS A 187 30.16 16.02 -4.81
C LYS A 187 30.20 15.17 -3.54
N GLU A 188 29.61 15.67 -2.46
CA GLU A 188 29.49 15.05 -1.15
C GLU A 188 28.78 13.70 -1.23
N ILE A 189 27.73 13.61 -2.05
CA ILE A 189 27.00 12.35 -2.29
C ILE A 189 27.75 11.49 -3.32
N ARG A 190 28.18 12.09 -4.44
CA ARG A 190 28.80 11.35 -5.56
C ARG A 190 30.05 10.58 -5.15
N LYS A 191 30.89 11.12 -4.26
CA LYS A 191 32.12 10.45 -3.80
C LYS A 191 31.87 9.13 -3.06
N ASN A 192 30.65 8.94 -2.55
CA ASN A 192 30.23 7.72 -1.83
C ASN A 192 29.42 6.77 -2.72
N CYS A 193 29.25 7.08 -4.02
CA CYS A 193 28.51 6.27 -4.96
C CYS A 193 29.47 5.67 -6.01
N SER A 194 29.35 4.37 -6.28
CA SER A 194 30.08 3.70 -7.37
C SER A 194 29.10 2.98 -8.29
N PHE A 195 29.45 2.86 -9.57
CA PHE A 195 28.56 2.30 -10.59
C PHE A 195 29.29 1.29 -11.46
N ILE A 196 28.67 0.12 -11.61
CA ILE A 196 29.25 -1.04 -12.27
C ILE A 196 28.26 -1.54 -13.32
N SER A 197 28.75 -1.80 -14.53
CA SER A 197 27.95 -2.49 -15.53
C SER A 197 28.12 -3.98 -15.35
N GLY A 198 27.02 -4.73 -15.30
CA GLY A 198 27.06 -6.18 -15.21
C GLY A 198 25.71 -6.82 -14.90
N ASP A 199 25.66 -8.11 -15.18
CA ASP A 199 24.46 -8.94 -15.05
C ASP A 199 24.32 -9.52 -13.64
N ILE A 200 23.22 -9.20 -12.96
CA ILE A 200 22.92 -9.64 -11.59
C ILE A 200 22.74 -11.16 -11.45
N ARG A 201 22.51 -11.86 -12.56
CA ARG A 201 22.46 -13.33 -12.62
C ARG A 201 23.84 -13.98 -12.48
N ASN A 202 24.91 -13.19 -12.65
CA ASN A 202 26.29 -13.63 -12.49
C ASN A 202 26.72 -13.52 -11.02
N GLU A 203 27.07 -14.65 -10.40
CA GLU A 203 27.52 -14.73 -9.01
C GLU A 203 28.80 -13.91 -8.73
N ASN A 204 29.64 -13.75 -9.76
CA ASN A 204 30.90 -13.02 -9.64
C ASN A 204 30.71 -11.51 -9.73
N LEU A 205 29.55 -11.03 -10.18
CA LEU A 205 29.28 -9.60 -10.22
C LEU A 205 29.47 -9.00 -8.83
N LEU A 206 29.01 -9.69 -7.78
CA LEU A 206 29.01 -9.18 -6.41
C LEU A 206 30.35 -9.35 -5.65
N ASN A 207 31.43 -9.73 -6.35
CA ASN A 207 32.77 -9.87 -5.78
C ASN A 207 33.56 -8.57 -5.94
N PHE A 208 33.21 -7.55 -5.15
CA PHE A 208 33.84 -6.24 -5.24
C PHE A 208 34.90 -6.02 -4.15
N ASN A 209 36.15 -5.80 -4.52
CA ASN A 209 37.12 -5.15 -3.65
C ASN A 209 37.06 -3.64 -3.93
N THR A 210 36.32 -2.85 -3.14
CA THR A 210 36.27 -1.39 -3.33
C THR A 210 37.17 -0.65 -2.35
N PHE A 211 37.55 0.58 -2.72
CA PHE A 211 38.57 1.38 -2.04
C PHE A 211 38.19 1.88 -0.64
N ASN A 212 36.88 2.02 -0.32
CA ASN A 212 36.45 2.76 0.88
C ASN A 212 36.12 1.88 2.09
N LEU A 213 35.65 0.65 1.89
CA LEU A 213 35.30 -0.30 2.96
C LEU A 213 35.86 -1.69 2.62
N LYS A 214 36.71 -2.24 3.49
CA LYS A 214 37.36 -3.55 3.33
C LYS A 214 36.39 -4.72 3.65
N THR A 215 35.24 -4.77 3.00
CA THR A 215 34.27 -5.87 3.13
C THR A 215 33.49 -6.06 1.84
N ASN A 216 33.22 -7.32 1.49
CA ASN A 216 32.44 -7.68 0.30
C ASN A 216 30.97 -7.95 0.65
N LYS A 217 30.52 -7.55 1.84
CA LYS A 217 29.14 -7.72 2.32
C LYS A 217 28.40 -6.39 2.46
N PHE A 218 27.08 -6.44 2.25
CA PHE A 218 26.17 -5.31 2.29
C PHE A 218 25.31 -5.33 3.55
N ASN A 219 25.02 -4.14 4.07
CA ASN A 219 24.02 -3.95 5.11
C ASN A 219 22.60 -3.92 4.52
N ILE A 220 22.46 -3.34 3.33
CA ILE A 220 21.18 -3.26 2.62
C ILE A 220 21.42 -3.61 1.15
N ILE A 221 20.60 -4.51 0.60
CA ILE A 221 20.53 -4.80 -0.82
C ILE A 221 19.14 -4.40 -1.30
N ILE A 222 19.07 -3.62 -2.37
CA ILE A 222 17.83 -3.11 -2.95
C ILE A 222 17.76 -3.66 -4.37
N CYS A 223 16.69 -4.38 -4.66
CA CYS A 223 16.43 -4.99 -5.96
C CYS A 223 14.95 -4.86 -6.29
N ARG A 224 14.59 -3.76 -6.94
CA ARG A 224 13.20 -3.35 -7.10
C ARG A 224 12.79 -3.33 -8.57
N ASN A 225 11.56 -3.79 -8.82
CA ASN A 225 10.92 -3.76 -10.14
C ASN A 225 11.73 -4.50 -11.23
N LEU A 226 12.41 -5.58 -10.85
CA LEU A 226 13.21 -6.44 -11.73
C LEU A 226 12.67 -7.88 -11.80
N PHE A 227 12.19 -8.43 -10.69
CA PHE A 227 11.78 -9.84 -10.62
C PHE A 227 10.54 -10.14 -11.47
N ILE A 228 9.75 -9.12 -11.78
CA ILE A 228 8.63 -9.21 -12.73
C ILE A 228 9.05 -9.68 -14.13
N TYR A 229 10.34 -9.60 -14.47
CA TYR A 229 10.87 -10.03 -15.75
C TYR A 229 11.46 -11.44 -15.72
N PHE A 230 11.67 -12.04 -14.54
CA PHE A 230 12.42 -13.29 -14.39
C PHE A 230 11.55 -14.49 -14.04
N ASN A 231 11.99 -15.67 -14.45
CA ASN A 231 11.40 -16.93 -13.98
C ASN A 231 11.85 -17.25 -12.54
N HIS A 232 11.16 -18.20 -11.90
CA HIS A 232 11.44 -18.57 -10.51
C HIS A 232 12.88 -19.06 -10.28
N GLU A 233 13.45 -19.84 -11.21
CA GLU A 233 14.83 -20.34 -11.09
C GLU A 233 15.86 -19.21 -11.03
N THR A 234 15.72 -18.22 -11.92
CA THR A 234 16.59 -17.04 -11.97
C THR A 234 16.45 -16.20 -10.70
N ILE A 235 15.22 -15.99 -10.22
CA ILE A 235 14.97 -15.26 -8.96
C ILE A 235 15.65 -15.98 -7.79
N ASN A 236 15.51 -17.31 -7.71
CA ASN A 236 16.11 -18.09 -6.63
C ASN A 236 17.64 -17.98 -6.63
N LYS A 237 18.27 -18.03 -7.81
CA LYS A 237 19.73 -17.84 -7.95
C LYS A 237 20.16 -16.46 -7.47
N ILE A 238 19.45 -15.40 -7.89
CA ILE A 238 19.76 -14.01 -7.50
C ILE A 238 19.62 -13.82 -5.99
N ILE A 239 18.54 -14.31 -5.38
CA ILE A 239 18.31 -14.18 -3.94
C ILE A 239 19.38 -14.91 -3.13
N ASN A 240 19.77 -16.12 -3.52
CA ASN A 240 20.85 -16.84 -2.84
C ASN A 240 22.18 -16.08 -2.92
N ASN A 241 22.49 -15.48 -4.08
CA ASN A 241 23.66 -14.61 -4.24
C ASN A 241 23.58 -13.38 -3.32
N PHE A 242 22.41 -12.75 -3.18
CA PHE A 242 22.21 -11.65 -2.25
C PHE A 242 22.43 -12.06 -0.80
N ILE A 243 21.86 -13.19 -0.37
CA ILE A 243 22.01 -13.71 0.99
C ILE A 243 23.48 -13.96 1.32
N ALA A 244 24.24 -14.58 0.41
CA ALA A 244 25.67 -14.81 0.57
C ALA A 244 26.46 -13.49 0.76
N LYS A 245 25.93 -12.37 0.26
CA LYS A 245 26.52 -11.04 0.33
C LYS A 245 25.91 -10.15 1.42
N LEU A 246 25.00 -10.64 2.24
CA LEU A 246 24.45 -9.87 3.36
C LEU A 246 25.30 -10.04 4.63
N ASN A 247 25.35 -8.98 5.42
CA ASN A 247 25.78 -9.02 6.82
C ASN A 247 24.71 -9.72 7.69
N ASP A 248 25.07 -10.11 8.91
CA ASP A 248 24.20 -10.87 9.83
C ASP A 248 22.93 -10.11 10.28
N ASN A 249 22.92 -8.78 10.10
CA ASN A 249 21.77 -7.89 10.30
C ASN A 249 21.26 -7.26 8.99
N GLY A 250 21.67 -7.84 7.85
CA GLY A 250 21.42 -7.31 6.53
C GLY A 250 19.98 -7.42 6.08
N ILE A 251 19.59 -6.53 5.19
CA ILE A 251 18.22 -6.39 4.70
C ILE A 251 18.19 -6.43 3.17
N ILE A 252 17.21 -7.14 2.62
CA ILE A 252 16.83 -7.08 1.20
C ILE A 252 15.55 -6.26 1.08
N CYS A 253 15.52 -5.28 0.17
CA CYS A 253 14.34 -4.52 -0.19
C CYS A 253 13.95 -4.84 -1.65
N LEU A 254 12.72 -5.31 -1.86
CA LEU A 254 12.15 -5.58 -3.18
C LEU A 254 11.05 -4.55 -3.54
N GLY A 255 10.58 -4.56 -4.78
CA GLY A 255 9.48 -3.69 -5.22
C GLY A 255 8.14 -4.03 -4.57
N HIS A 256 7.18 -3.10 -4.59
CA HIS A 256 5.88 -3.26 -3.89
C HIS A 256 5.08 -4.50 -4.34
N SER A 257 5.21 -4.91 -5.60
CA SER A 257 4.51 -6.07 -6.15
C SER A 257 5.34 -7.35 -6.13
N GLU A 258 6.59 -7.29 -5.68
CA GLU A 258 7.53 -8.40 -5.66
C GLU A 258 7.53 -9.07 -4.30
N LYS A 259 7.42 -10.39 -4.29
CA LYS A 259 7.42 -11.21 -3.07
C LYS A 259 8.30 -12.42 -3.28
N ILE A 260 9.02 -12.79 -2.22
CA ILE A 260 9.81 -14.03 -2.15
C ILE A 260 9.32 -14.89 -1.00
N ASP A 261 9.55 -16.20 -1.07
CA ASP A 261 9.24 -17.11 0.03
C ASP A 261 10.27 -16.95 1.15
N GLU A 262 9.95 -16.12 2.16
CA GLU A 262 10.88 -15.86 3.26
C GLU A 262 11.32 -17.13 4.03
N LYS A 263 10.51 -18.20 4.03
CA LYS A 263 10.85 -19.45 4.72
C LYS A 263 11.93 -20.22 3.96
N LEU A 264 11.84 -20.28 2.64
CA LEU A 264 12.82 -20.92 1.77
C LEU A 264 14.22 -20.33 1.98
N TYR A 265 14.29 -19.04 2.25
CA TYR A 265 15.54 -18.27 2.30
C TYR A 265 16.06 -17.99 3.71
N ASN A 266 15.42 -18.52 4.76
CA ASN A 266 15.74 -18.19 6.16
C ASN A 266 15.73 -16.66 6.41
N LEU A 267 14.76 -15.98 5.81
CA LEU A 267 14.53 -14.54 5.96
C LEU A 267 13.30 -14.29 6.85
N ILE A 268 13.21 -13.09 7.38
CA ILE A 268 12.05 -12.56 8.09
C ILE A 268 11.49 -11.41 7.26
N ASN A 269 10.27 -11.55 6.78
CA ASN A 269 9.54 -10.45 6.16
C ASN A 269 9.14 -9.43 7.23
N THR A 270 9.74 -8.25 7.16
CA THR A 270 9.47 -7.10 8.03
C THR A 270 8.40 -6.17 7.46
N GLY A 271 7.84 -6.55 6.29
CA GLY A 271 6.78 -5.94 5.50
C GLY A 271 7.22 -4.80 4.59
N ASN A 272 6.29 -4.30 3.77
CA ASN A 272 6.59 -3.42 2.62
C ASN A 272 7.73 -3.97 1.73
N SER A 273 7.77 -5.29 1.51
CA SER A 273 8.82 -5.95 0.72
C SER A 273 10.25 -5.84 1.31
N PHE A 274 10.40 -5.66 2.63
CA PHE A 274 11.67 -5.73 3.35
C PHE A 274 11.87 -7.10 4.01
N TYR A 275 13.02 -7.70 3.81
CA TYR A 275 13.37 -9.04 4.29
C TYR A 275 14.70 -9.01 5.03
N LYS A 276 14.73 -9.51 6.28
CA LYS A 276 15.93 -9.50 7.13
C LYS A 276 16.47 -10.91 7.35
N LEU A 277 17.80 -11.08 7.36
CA LEU A 277 18.42 -12.36 7.67
C LEU A 277 18.14 -12.79 9.12
N LYS A 278 17.77 -14.05 9.32
CA LYS A 278 17.54 -14.61 10.65
C LYS A 278 18.89 -14.94 11.32
N SER A 279 19.30 -14.18 12.32
CA SER A 279 20.61 -14.36 13.00
C SER A 279 20.66 -15.65 13.83
N SER A 280 21.81 -16.33 13.84
CA SER A 280 22.10 -17.53 14.63
C SER A 280 22.40 -17.26 16.11
N GLN A 281 22.53 -15.99 16.53
CA GLN A 281 22.77 -15.59 17.93
C GLN A 281 21.62 -14.74 18.48
N THR A 282 20.49 -15.39 18.72
CA THR A 282 19.58 -14.97 19.78
C THR A 282 19.24 -16.22 20.57
N SER A 283 19.91 -16.41 21.71
CA SER A 283 19.42 -17.26 22.78
C SER A 283 18.01 -16.79 23.12
N VAL A 284 17.02 -17.54 22.63
CA VAL A 284 15.61 -17.38 22.97
C VAL A 284 15.48 -17.75 24.45
N PRO A 285 15.03 -16.84 25.34
CA PRO A 285 14.71 -17.25 26.71
C PRO A 285 13.60 -18.30 26.66
N GLU A 286 13.71 -19.32 27.50
CA GLU A 286 12.72 -20.38 27.68
C GLU A 286 11.29 -19.83 27.71
N ASN A 287 10.39 -20.50 26.99
CA ASN A 287 8.98 -20.14 26.80
C ASN A 287 8.33 -19.53 28.07
N LEU A 288 7.99 -18.24 28.01
CA LEU A 288 7.34 -17.53 29.10
C LEU A 288 5.82 -17.82 29.08
N ASN A 289 5.28 -18.33 30.18
CA ASN A 289 3.86 -18.76 30.27
C ASN A 289 2.95 -17.64 30.80
N TYR A 290 2.82 -16.53 30.08
CA TYR A 290 1.88 -15.46 30.42
C TYR A 290 0.59 -15.54 29.59
N GLU A 291 -0.56 -15.37 30.24
CA GLU A 291 -1.88 -15.29 29.58
C GLU A 291 -2.29 -13.85 29.27
N ILE A 292 -1.74 -12.89 30.02
CA ILE A 292 -2.02 -11.46 29.87
C ILE A 292 -0.69 -10.71 29.80
N VAL A 293 -0.58 -9.78 28.85
CA VAL A 293 0.52 -8.83 28.80
C VAL A 293 -0.04 -7.43 28.80
N ILE A 294 0.58 -6.55 29.58
CA ILE A 294 0.28 -5.12 29.60
C ILE A 294 1.48 -4.42 28.98
N TYR A 295 1.24 -3.51 28.04
CA TYR A 295 2.27 -2.66 27.48
C TYR A 295 1.99 -1.19 27.80
N SER A 296 2.96 -0.53 28.43
CA SER A 296 2.96 0.92 28.58
C SER A 296 4.36 1.48 28.39
N ALA A 297 4.50 2.40 27.43
CA ALA A 297 5.76 3.11 27.19
C ALA A 297 6.02 4.22 28.24
N SER A 298 5.02 4.59 29.03
CA SER A 298 5.09 5.72 29.96
C SER A 298 5.46 5.26 31.38
N LYS A 299 6.49 5.86 31.99
CA LYS A 299 6.88 5.60 33.40
C LYS A 299 6.20 6.56 34.38
N GLN A 300 4.97 7.00 34.09
CA GLN A 300 4.24 7.87 35.00
C GLN A 300 3.82 7.10 36.26
N SER A 301 4.16 7.63 37.44
CA SER A 301 3.96 6.96 38.73
C SER A 301 2.50 6.59 39.00
N GLU A 302 1.52 7.39 38.56
CA GLU A 302 0.09 7.10 38.75
C GLU A 302 -0.40 5.91 37.90
N LYS A 303 0.10 5.76 36.65
CA LYS A 303 -0.27 4.66 35.75
C LYS A 303 0.35 3.34 36.20
N GLN A 304 1.61 3.40 36.66
CA GLN A 304 2.32 2.24 37.20
C GLN A 304 1.56 1.60 38.38
N ILE A 305 1.03 2.41 39.30
CA ILE A 305 0.22 1.93 40.44
C ILE A 305 -1.04 1.18 39.97
N ILE A 306 -1.66 1.61 38.87
CA ILE A 306 -2.85 0.95 38.31
C ILE A 306 -2.46 -0.40 37.71
N PHE A 307 -1.39 -0.44 36.90
CA PHE A 307 -0.91 -1.70 36.32
C PHE A 307 -0.43 -2.68 37.37
N ASP A 308 0.29 -2.22 38.39
CA ASP A 308 0.74 -3.06 39.51
C ASP A 308 -0.46 -3.69 40.24
N LYS A 309 -1.54 -2.93 40.46
CA LYS A 309 -2.80 -3.47 41.04
C LYS A 309 -3.47 -4.51 40.13
N ILE A 310 -3.48 -4.29 38.82
CA ILE A 310 -4.03 -5.24 37.84
C ILE A 310 -3.20 -6.54 37.85
N LEU A 311 -1.86 -6.43 37.85
CA LEU A 311 -0.94 -7.56 37.88
C LEU A 311 -1.08 -8.40 39.16
N VAL A 312 -1.27 -7.76 40.32
CA VAL A 312 -1.50 -8.46 41.59
C VAL A 312 -2.79 -9.29 41.57
N ILE A 313 -3.83 -8.83 40.87
CA ILE A 313 -5.16 -9.47 40.88
C ILE A 313 -5.31 -10.49 39.73
N LEU A 314 -4.68 -10.26 38.59
CA LEU A 314 -4.71 -11.16 37.43
C LEU A 314 -3.48 -12.07 37.43
N LYS A 315 -3.66 -13.34 37.77
CA LYS A 315 -2.60 -14.36 37.70
C LYS A 315 -2.09 -14.54 36.25
N ASN A 316 -0.84 -14.96 36.09
CA ASN A 316 -0.18 -15.16 34.78
C ASN A 316 -0.12 -13.91 33.90
N SER A 317 0.09 -12.73 34.49
CA SER A 317 0.21 -11.47 33.79
C SER A 317 1.63 -10.91 33.85
N ASN A 318 2.03 -10.12 32.84
CA ASN A 318 3.32 -9.44 32.80
C ASN A 318 3.16 -7.99 32.30
N LEU A 319 4.00 -7.08 32.79
CA LEU A 319 4.06 -5.70 32.32
C LEU A 319 5.36 -5.48 31.53
N ILE A 320 5.23 -4.94 30.34
CA ILE A 320 6.31 -4.63 29.42
C ILE A 320 6.35 -3.13 29.18
N ASN A 321 7.51 -2.52 29.44
CA ASN A 321 7.69 -1.08 29.32
C ASN A 321 8.54 -0.65 28.11
N ASN A 322 8.90 -1.61 27.24
CA ASN A 322 9.78 -1.40 26.09
C ASN A 322 9.28 -2.21 24.88
N ILE A 323 9.18 -1.56 23.72
CA ILE A 323 8.67 -2.16 22.49
C ILE A 323 9.54 -3.33 21.99
N ASN A 324 10.86 -3.32 22.23
CA ASN A 324 11.74 -4.42 21.82
C ASN A 324 11.42 -5.72 22.59
N ASP A 325 11.01 -5.59 23.85
CA ASP A 325 10.62 -6.73 24.67
C ASP A 325 9.20 -7.19 24.30
N LEU A 326 8.32 -6.24 23.94
CA LEU A 326 7.00 -6.56 23.38
C LEU A 326 7.10 -7.31 22.04
N LYS A 327 8.07 -6.99 21.18
CA LYS A 327 8.29 -7.71 19.93
C LYS A 327 8.67 -9.18 20.12
N GLN A 328 9.14 -9.55 21.32
CA GLN A 328 9.47 -10.93 21.69
C GLN A 328 8.26 -11.71 22.23
N ILE A 329 7.06 -11.11 22.26
CA ILE A 329 5.83 -11.73 22.76
C ILE A 329 5.40 -13.00 22.00
N ASN A 330 5.94 -13.24 20.79
CA ASN A 330 5.79 -14.53 20.10
C ASN A 330 6.39 -15.70 20.89
N ASN A 331 7.27 -15.45 21.85
CA ASN A 331 7.83 -16.46 22.75
C ASN A 331 6.88 -16.82 23.91
N TYR A 332 5.69 -16.19 23.98
CA TYR A 332 4.74 -16.37 25.08
C TYR A 332 3.65 -17.35 24.67
N ASN A 333 3.78 -18.61 25.11
CA ASN A 333 2.98 -19.72 24.60
C ASN A 333 1.49 -19.68 24.96
N LYS A 334 1.10 -18.87 25.95
CA LYS A 334 -0.27 -18.84 26.48
C LYS A 334 -0.96 -17.49 26.34
N LEU A 335 -0.37 -16.55 25.61
CA LEU A 335 -0.91 -15.20 25.56
C LEU A 335 -2.31 -15.20 24.93
N LYS A 336 -3.26 -14.61 25.65
CA LYS A 336 -4.65 -14.46 25.24
C LYS A 336 -5.07 -13.00 25.14
N ILE A 337 -4.50 -12.13 25.98
CA ILE A 337 -4.92 -10.73 26.09
C ILE A 337 -3.69 -9.82 26.16
N LEU A 338 -3.69 -8.78 25.33
CA LEU A 338 -2.67 -7.73 25.30
C LEU A 338 -3.33 -6.36 25.54
N LEU A 339 -3.04 -5.73 26.68
CA LEU A 339 -3.52 -4.39 27.04
C LEU A 339 -2.51 -3.32 26.62
N ILE A 340 -2.95 -2.29 25.88
CA ILE A 340 -2.10 -1.25 25.30
C ILE A 340 -2.47 0.13 25.82
N ASP A 341 -1.54 0.82 26.47
CA ASP A 341 -1.70 2.22 26.89
C ASP A 341 -1.64 3.21 25.70
N ILE A 342 -2.57 4.16 25.66
CA ILE A 342 -2.82 5.11 24.56
C ILE A 342 -1.79 6.20 24.35
N ASP A 343 -0.82 6.34 25.25
CA ASP A 343 0.33 7.19 24.98
C ASP A 343 1.16 6.68 23.78
N SER A 344 0.85 5.50 23.27
CA SER A 344 1.57 4.84 22.18
C SER A 344 0.99 5.13 20.79
N LYS A 345 0.96 6.41 20.38
CA LYS A 345 0.93 6.79 18.93
C LYS A 345 2.27 6.47 18.23
N ASN A 346 2.97 5.42 18.68
CA ASN A 346 4.23 4.99 18.11
C ASN A 346 3.91 4.16 16.85
N PRO A 347 4.28 4.63 15.63
CA PRO A 347 4.01 3.91 14.39
C PRO A 347 4.62 2.50 14.40
N GLU A 348 5.77 2.32 15.05
CA GLU A 348 6.44 1.03 15.21
C GLU A 348 5.61 0.05 16.05
N LEU A 349 4.92 0.55 17.08
CA LEU A 349 4.04 -0.27 17.91
C LEU A 349 2.81 -0.65 17.13
N LEU A 350 2.11 0.32 16.53
CA LEU A 350 0.90 0.05 15.76
C LEU A 350 1.20 -0.95 14.63
N TYR A 351 2.32 -0.79 13.94
CA TYR A 351 2.76 -1.71 12.90
C TYR A 351 3.05 -3.12 13.41
N PHE A 352 3.73 -3.21 14.55
CA PHE A 352 3.94 -4.49 15.20
C PHE A 352 2.60 -5.15 15.57
N LEU A 353 1.71 -4.42 16.24
CA LEU A 353 0.43 -4.93 16.72
C LEU A 353 -0.49 -5.36 15.56
N HIS A 354 -0.48 -4.63 14.44
CA HIS A 354 -1.21 -5.00 13.23
C HIS A 354 -0.72 -6.34 12.67
N ASN A 355 0.60 -6.50 12.53
CA ASN A 355 1.16 -7.76 12.04
C ASN A 355 0.95 -8.91 13.04
N TYR A 356 0.99 -8.59 14.34
CA TYR A 356 0.78 -9.56 15.40
C TYR A 356 -0.67 -10.05 15.46
N SER A 357 -1.66 -9.16 15.33
CA SER A 357 -3.08 -9.51 15.31
C SER A 357 -3.45 -10.33 14.06
N GLN A 358 -2.86 -10.04 12.90
CA GLN A 358 -3.08 -10.81 11.67
C GLN A 358 -2.57 -12.26 11.79
N LYS A 359 -1.46 -12.47 12.49
CA LYS A 359 -0.86 -13.80 12.69
C LYS A 359 -1.50 -14.59 13.83
N ASN A 360 -1.98 -13.90 14.88
CA ASN A 360 -2.52 -14.51 16.08
C ASN A 360 -3.99 -14.15 16.25
N LYS A 361 -4.86 -14.94 15.62
CA LYS A 361 -6.31 -14.68 15.58
C LYS A 361 -7.03 -14.92 16.91
N ASN A 362 -6.40 -15.65 17.84
CA ASN A 362 -6.96 -15.99 19.15
C ASN A 362 -6.38 -15.11 20.26
N ILE A 363 -6.11 -13.83 19.95
CA ILE A 363 -5.60 -12.85 20.92
C ILE A 363 -6.46 -11.60 20.87
N PHE A 364 -6.84 -11.09 22.05
CA PHE A 364 -7.48 -9.77 22.17
C PHE A 364 -6.42 -8.70 22.39
N ILE A 365 -6.32 -7.74 21.47
CA ILE A 365 -5.48 -6.54 21.64
C ILE A 365 -6.39 -5.38 22.01
N ILE A 366 -6.30 -4.90 23.24
CA ILE A 366 -7.25 -3.92 23.78
C ILE A 366 -6.53 -2.61 24.07
N GLN A 367 -7.11 -1.52 23.57
CA GLN A 367 -6.62 -0.18 23.78
C GLN A 367 -7.12 0.40 25.11
N CYS A 368 -6.29 1.09 25.89
CA CYS A 368 -6.66 1.66 27.19
C CYS A 368 -6.38 3.18 27.25
N LEU A 369 -7.41 3.99 27.51
CA LEU A 369 -7.35 5.47 27.53
C LEU A 369 -7.06 6.02 28.95
N PHE A 370 -5.88 6.54 29.27
CA PHE A 370 -5.57 7.01 30.64
C PHE A 370 -5.42 8.54 30.83
N SER A 371 -5.26 9.34 29.78
CA SER A 371 -4.94 10.78 29.90
C SER A 371 -6.18 11.71 29.85
N LYS A 372 -6.09 12.84 30.57
CA LYS A 372 -7.13 13.88 30.69
C LYS A 372 -7.05 14.99 29.62
N GLU A 373 -6.16 14.90 28.64
CA GLU A 373 -5.99 15.99 27.67
C GLU A 373 -7.13 16.07 26.66
N ASP A 374 -7.60 17.29 26.42
CA ASP A 374 -8.66 17.69 25.46
C ASP A 374 -8.33 17.39 23.98
N GLU A 375 -7.30 16.60 23.70
CA GLU A 375 -6.95 16.14 22.35
C GLU A 375 -7.83 15.01 21.82
N PHE A 376 -8.68 14.40 22.66
CA PHE A 376 -9.72 13.47 22.22
C PHE A 376 -10.94 14.20 21.61
N LYS A 377 -10.69 15.08 20.63
CA LYS A 377 -11.71 15.40 19.62
C LYS A 377 -11.90 14.14 18.77
N SER A 378 -13.06 13.52 18.96
CA SER A 378 -13.61 12.27 18.40
C SER A 378 -13.62 12.12 16.86
N SER A 379 -12.51 12.44 16.17
CA SER A 379 -12.44 12.49 14.71
C SER A 379 -11.16 11.92 14.08
N LYS A 380 -10.21 11.37 14.86
CA LYS A 380 -8.98 10.78 14.31
C LYS A 380 -8.48 9.56 15.10
N VAL A 381 -9.26 8.49 15.13
CA VAL A 381 -8.69 7.14 15.27
C VAL A 381 -8.43 6.67 13.84
N ASN A 382 -7.16 6.42 13.50
CA ASN A 382 -6.79 6.09 12.12
C ASN A 382 -7.34 4.70 11.74
N TYR A 383 -7.70 4.49 10.46
CA TYR A 383 -8.14 3.18 9.92
C TYR A 383 -7.22 2.03 10.35
N PHE A 384 -5.92 2.30 10.39
CA PHE A 384 -4.88 1.39 10.84
C PHE A 384 -5.07 0.93 12.30
N GLU A 385 -5.48 1.83 13.19
CA GLU A 385 -5.71 1.54 14.61
C GLU A 385 -6.96 0.66 14.81
N ASN A 386 -8.02 0.88 14.03
CA ASN A 386 -9.25 0.06 14.09
C ASN A 386 -9.05 -1.39 13.63
N GLN A 387 -8.02 -1.67 12.83
CA GLN A 387 -7.67 -3.05 12.42
C GLN A 387 -6.77 -3.76 13.44
N ILE A 388 -6.22 -3.01 14.39
CA ILE A 388 -5.31 -3.51 15.41
C ILE A 388 -6.07 -3.88 16.66
N PHE A 389 -6.91 -2.97 17.15
CA PHE A 389 -7.55 -3.09 18.45
C PHE A 389 -8.87 -3.86 18.34
N SER A 390 -8.97 -4.93 19.12
CA SER A 390 -10.19 -5.73 19.28
C SER A 390 -11.26 -4.98 20.09
N ASP A 391 -10.84 -4.12 21.02
CA ASP A 391 -11.72 -3.28 21.84
C ASP A 391 -10.97 -2.06 22.39
N ILE A 392 -11.71 -1.09 22.93
CA ILE A 392 -11.19 0.12 23.57
C ILE A 392 -11.83 0.29 24.94
N ILE A 393 -11.00 0.33 25.98
CA ILE A 393 -11.41 0.61 27.36
C ILE A 393 -11.07 2.06 27.69
N ASP A 394 -12.09 2.81 28.10
CA ASP A 394 -11.89 4.16 28.62
C ASP A 394 -11.47 4.14 30.08
N CYS A 395 -10.19 4.37 30.34
CA CYS A 395 -9.60 4.37 31.68
C CYS A 395 -9.46 5.77 32.30
N ARG A 396 -10.03 6.83 31.70
CA ARG A 396 -9.82 8.22 32.14
C ARG A 396 -10.41 8.51 33.52
N ASN A 397 -11.43 7.74 33.91
CA ASN A 397 -12.05 7.77 35.24
C ASN A 397 -11.57 6.63 36.17
N CYS A 398 -10.53 5.87 35.81
CA CYS A 398 -10.19 4.61 36.48
C CYS A 398 -9.75 4.67 37.94
N LYS A 399 -9.54 5.84 38.54
CA LYS A 399 -9.29 5.92 40.00
C LYS A 399 -10.47 5.32 40.81
N SER A 400 -11.69 5.21 40.24
CA SER A 400 -12.85 4.54 40.85
C SER A 400 -13.20 3.13 40.31
N ASP A 401 -12.71 2.71 39.14
CA ASP A 401 -13.30 1.57 38.38
C ASP A 401 -12.33 0.42 38.00
N ILE A 402 -11.19 0.28 38.68
CA ILE A 402 -10.22 -0.83 38.46
C ILE A 402 -10.90 -2.21 38.48
N ASN A 403 -11.91 -2.39 39.35
CA ASN A 403 -12.67 -3.64 39.45
C ASN A 403 -13.43 -3.99 38.16
N GLN A 404 -13.87 -3.00 37.39
CA GLN A 404 -14.58 -3.23 36.13
C GLN A 404 -13.65 -3.75 35.04
N ILE A 405 -12.43 -3.19 34.92
CA ILE A 405 -11.39 -3.68 33.99
C ILE A 405 -11.05 -5.14 34.33
N ILE A 406 -10.84 -5.43 35.61
CA ILE A 406 -10.51 -6.78 36.07
C ILE A 406 -11.66 -7.76 35.76
N LEU A 407 -12.91 -7.34 35.98
CA LEU A 407 -14.08 -8.17 35.68
C LEU A 407 -14.21 -8.44 34.17
N TYR A 408 -13.99 -7.42 33.34
CA TYR A 408 -13.99 -7.53 31.88
C TYR A 408 -12.91 -8.50 31.39
N VAL A 409 -11.65 -8.32 31.83
CA VAL A 409 -10.53 -9.20 31.46
C VAL A 409 -10.76 -10.64 31.95
N LYS A 410 -11.31 -10.84 33.16
CA LYS A 410 -11.67 -12.18 33.67
C LYS A 410 -12.75 -12.86 32.83
N ASN A 411 -13.74 -12.11 32.33
CA ASN A 411 -14.78 -12.66 31.48
C ASN A 411 -14.24 -13.05 30.10
N LEU A 412 -13.33 -12.25 29.52
CA LEU A 412 -12.61 -12.62 28.29
C LEU A 412 -11.75 -13.88 28.48
N LEU A 413 -11.04 -14.03 29.60
CA LEU A 413 -10.27 -15.24 29.84
C LEU A 413 -11.14 -16.50 29.97
N LYS A 414 -12.37 -16.37 30.48
CA LYS A 414 -13.32 -17.50 30.55
C LYS A 414 -13.78 -17.97 29.18
N SER A 415 -13.86 -17.09 28.17
CA SER A 415 -14.29 -17.51 26.82
C SER A 415 -13.28 -18.44 26.15
N PHE A 416 -11.98 -18.31 26.46
CA PHE A 416 -10.93 -19.21 25.95
C PHE A 416 -10.97 -20.64 26.52
N ASN A 417 -11.57 -20.85 27.70
CA ASN A 417 -11.57 -22.16 28.35
C ASN A 417 -12.70 -23.09 27.84
N HIS A 418 -13.58 -22.60 26.96
CA HIS A 418 -14.65 -23.39 26.35
C HIS A 418 -14.26 -24.04 24.99
N GLU A 419 -13.05 -23.80 24.46
CA GLU A 419 -12.62 -24.25 23.12
C GLU A 419 -12.07 -25.70 23.04
N SER A 420 -11.92 -26.43 24.15
CA SER A 420 -11.19 -27.72 24.19
C SER A 420 -11.97 -28.99 23.78
N SER A 421 -13.17 -28.89 23.19
CA SER A 421 -13.89 -30.08 22.72
C SER A 421 -14.60 -29.86 21.38
N ALA A 422 -14.24 -30.69 20.39
CA ALA A 422 -14.85 -30.88 19.07
C ALA A 422 -14.26 -30.06 17.89
N LEU A 423 -13.11 -30.52 17.39
CA LEU A 423 -12.69 -30.30 16.00
C LEU A 423 -13.54 -31.15 15.05
N SER A 424 -14.54 -30.55 14.39
CA SER A 424 -15.00 -30.91 13.03
C SER A 424 -16.02 -29.96 12.37
N SER A 425 -16.35 -28.79 12.95
CA SER A 425 -17.34 -27.86 12.35
C SER A 425 -16.96 -26.36 12.37
N TYR A 426 -15.82 -25.97 12.95
CA TYR A 426 -15.59 -24.59 13.42
C TYR A 426 -14.98 -23.58 12.43
N LYS A 427 -15.19 -23.74 11.11
CA LYS A 427 -14.81 -22.70 10.12
C LYS A 427 -15.99 -21.79 9.69
N GLU A 428 -17.23 -22.15 10.01
CA GLU A 428 -18.40 -21.32 9.65
C GLU A 428 -18.81 -20.31 10.72
N ASP A 429 -18.53 -20.56 12.01
CA ASP A 429 -19.08 -19.73 13.10
C ASP A 429 -18.38 -18.38 13.32
N ASN A 430 -17.07 -18.24 13.07
CA ASN A 430 -16.38 -16.94 13.21
C ASN A 430 -16.68 -15.94 12.07
N ILE A 431 -16.96 -16.47 10.87
CA ILE A 431 -17.57 -15.66 9.80
C ILE A 431 -18.99 -15.30 10.22
N LEU A 432 -19.72 -16.20 10.87
CA LEU A 432 -21.07 -15.94 11.37
C LEU A 432 -21.08 -14.90 12.50
N GLU A 433 -20.07 -14.81 13.34
CA GLU A 433 -20.02 -13.88 14.48
C GLU A 433 -19.57 -12.46 14.07
N THR A 434 -18.58 -12.33 13.18
CA THR A 434 -18.27 -11.04 12.52
C THR A 434 -19.44 -10.60 11.64
N LYS A 435 -20.07 -11.54 10.91
CA LYS A 435 -21.34 -11.27 10.22
C LYS A 435 -22.46 -10.94 11.20
N LYS A 436 -22.50 -11.47 12.44
CA LYS A 436 -23.53 -11.14 13.46
C LYS A 436 -23.32 -9.74 14.03
N ILE A 437 -22.08 -9.32 14.31
CA ILE A 437 -21.77 -7.95 14.79
C ILE A 437 -22.06 -6.93 13.69
N MET A 438 -21.60 -7.19 12.46
CA MET A 438 -21.93 -6.33 11.32
C MET A 438 -23.43 -6.38 11.00
N ARG A 439 -24.08 -7.54 11.08
CA ARG A 439 -25.54 -7.69 10.93
C ARG A 439 -26.30 -6.92 11.99
N HIS A 440 -25.87 -6.89 13.25
CA HIS A 440 -26.50 -6.08 14.30
C HIS A 440 -26.34 -4.58 14.06
N PHE A 441 -25.19 -4.16 13.49
CA PHE A 441 -24.98 -2.79 13.04
C PHE A 441 -25.86 -2.43 11.84
N PHE A 442 -25.94 -3.32 10.83
CA PHE A 442 -26.79 -3.16 9.63
C PHE A 442 -28.29 -3.18 9.96
N GLU A 443 -28.72 -4.03 10.92
CA GLU A 443 -30.12 -4.13 11.38
C GLU A 443 -30.58 -2.91 12.20
N LYS A 444 -29.66 -2.06 12.65
CA LYS A 444 -29.93 -0.78 13.35
C LYS A 444 -29.80 0.44 12.44
N LEU A 445 -29.15 0.32 11.29
CA LEU A 445 -29.00 1.43 10.35
C LEU A 445 -30.33 1.65 9.61
N ARG A 446 -30.93 2.83 9.79
CA ARG A 446 -32.05 3.33 8.98
C ARG A 446 -31.53 4.43 8.07
N PRO A 447 -31.00 4.08 6.89
CA PRO A 447 -30.40 5.07 6.01
C PRO A 447 -31.47 5.97 5.39
N GLU A 448 -31.25 7.27 5.43
CA GLU A 448 -32.08 8.27 4.76
C GLU A 448 -31.79 8.33 3.27
N PHE A 449 -30.65 7.79 2.82
CA PHE A 449 -30.25 7.68 1.42
C PHE A 449 -29.25 6.54 1.20
N ILE A 450 -29.18 6.08 -0.05
CA ILE A 450 -28.09 5.26 -0.58
C ILE A 450 -27.50 6.01 -1.78
N ALA A 451 -26.23 6.38 -1.72
CA ALA A 451 -25.55 7.13 -2.78
C ALA A 451 -24.48 6.25 -3.44
N ILE A 452 -24.52 6.12 -4.76
CA ILE A 452 -23.68 5.21 -5.53
C ILE A 452 -22.93 5.98 -6.61
N GLY A 453 -21.61 5.81 -6.65
CA GLY A 453 -20.73 6.35 -7.68
C GLY A 453 -20.05 5.24 -8.47
N CYS A 454 -20.01 5.35 -9.80
CA CYS A 454 -19.42 4.34 -10.67
C CYS A 454 -19.03 4.88 -12.06
N SER A 455 -18.17 4.14 -12.77
CA SER A 455 -17.67 4.50 -14.11
C SER A 455 -17.59 3.24 -15.00
N THR A 456 -16.44 2.94 -15.62
CA THR A 456 -16.24 1.74 -16.47
C THR A 456 -16.62 0.45 -15.75
N GLY A 457 -17.57 -0.31 -16.34
CA GLY A 457 -18.17 -1.52 -15.76
C GLY A 457 -19.34 -1.25 -14.79
N GLY A 458 -19.63 0.02 -14.48
CA GLY A 458 -20.61 0.44 -13.50
C GLY A 458 -22.07 0.12 -13.87
N THR A 459 -22.40 0.14 -15.16
CA THR A 459 -23.76 -0.19 -15.64
C THR A 459 -24.13 -1.63 -15.29
N GLN A 460 -23.23 -2.58 -15.57
CA GLN A 460 -23.38 -4.00 -15.23
C GLN A 460 -23.40 -4.22 -13.71
N ALA A 461 -22.55 -3.50 -12.97
CA ALA A 461 -22.49 -3.58 -11.52
C ALA A 461 -23.80 -3.09 -10.87
N LEU A 462 -24.34 -1.97 -11.34
CA LEU A 462 -25.62 -1.42 -10.90
C LEU A 462 -26.78 -2.35 -11.24
N GLU A 463 -26.74 -3.04 -12.38
CA GLU A 463 -27.76 -4.02 -12.73
C GLU A 463 -27.81 -5.17 -11.73
N ILE A 464 -26.67 -5.72 -11.34
CA ILE A 464 -26.59 -6.79 -10.34
C ILE A 464 -27.07 -6.30 -8.98
N LEU A 465 -26.61 -5.11 -8.58
CA LEU A 465 -26.86 -4.53 -7.26
C LEU A 465 -28.33 -4.15 -7.05
N LEU A 466 -28.98 -3.59 -8.07
CA LEU A 466 -30.33 -3.03 -7.97
C LEU A 466 -31.44 -3.96 -8.44
N LYS A 467 -31.12 -5.12 -9.01
CA LYS A 467 -32.13 -6.06 -9.53
C LYS A 467 -33.08 -6.55 -8.43
N ASN A 468 -34.37 -6.30 -8.58
CA ASN A 468 -35.47 -6.70 -7.70
C ASN A 468 -35.35 -6.19 -6.26
N VAL A 469 -34.86 -4.96 -6.05
CA VAL A 469 -34.90 -4.34 -4.72
C VAL A 469 -36.36 -4.06 -4.29
N PRO A 470 -36.67 -4.05 -2.97
CA PRO A 470 -38.02 -3.80 -2.46
C PRO A 470 -38.58 -2.42 -2.85
N LYS A 471 -39.90 -2.28 -3.02
CA LYS A 471 -40.52 -0.97 -3.37
C LYS A 471 -40.38 0.10 -2.29
N ASN A 472 -40.13 -0.29 -1.05
CA ASN A 472 -39.98 0.63 0.07
C ASN A 472 -38.50 1.04 0.29
N PHE A 473 -37.56 0.56 -0.53
CA PHE A 473 -36.12 0.79 -0.35
C PHE A 473 -35.76 2.27 -0.14
N PRO A 474 -34.70 2.60 0.63
CA PRO A 474 -34.26 3.99 0.81
C PRO A 474 -34.01 4.67 -0.54
N PRO A 475 -34.17 6.02 -0.64
CA PRO A 475 -33.93 6.72 -1.89
C PRO A 475 -32.50 6.48 -2.38
N ILE A 476 -32.38 6.06 -3.65
CA ILE A 476 -31.08 5.75 -4.26
C ILE A 476 -30.65 6.91 -5.15
N LEU A 477 -29.46 7.44 -4.91
CA LEU A 477 -28.83 8.54 -5.63
C LEU A 477 -27.65 7.98 -6.42
N ILE A 478 -27.62 8.18 -7.73
CA ILE A 478 -26.60 7.57 -8.59
C ILE A 478 -25.90 8.64 -9.41
N VAL A 479 -24.57 8.60 -9.40
CA VAL A 479 -23.73 9.23 -10.42
C VAL A 479 -22.98 8.11 -11.14
N GLN A 480 -23.31 7.92 -12.40
CA GLN A 480 -22.63 7.00 -13.30
C GLN A 480 -21.94 7.85 -14.36
N HIS A 481 -20.62 7.73 -14.51
CA HIS A 481 -19.92 8.36 -15.63
C HIS A 481 -20.26 7.57 -16.91
N ILE A 482 -21.17 8.12 -17.72
CA ILE A 482 -21.58 7.61 -19.03
C ILE A 482 -21.64 8.77 -20.03
N PRO A 483 -21.48 8.51 -21.35
CA PRO A 483 -21.65 9.55 -22.35
C PRO A 483 -23.12 9.97 -22.48
N TYR A 484 -23.34 11.26 -22.80
CA TYR A 484 -24.62 11.97 -22.87
C TYR A 484 -25.79 11.20 -23.52
N ASN A 485 -25.52 10.49 -24.62
CA ASN A 485 -26.58 9.84 -25.40
C ASN A 485 -27.09 8.52 -24.81
N PHE A 486 -26.46 7.99 -23.75
CA PHE A 486 -26.76 6.65 -23.22
C PHE A 486 -27.65 6.66 -21.98
N SER A 487 -27.97 7.83 -21.43
CA SER A 487 -28.58 7.98 -20.11
C SER A 487 -30.04 7.57 -20.06
N ASN A 488 -30.83 7.86 -21.11
CA ASN A 488 -32.24 7.49 -21.16
C ASN A 488 -32.47 5.96 -21.26
N GLU A 489 -31.69 5.28 -22.10
CA GLU A 489 -31.74 3.82 -22.21
C GLU A 489 -31.30 3.17 -20.89
N PHE A 490 -30.26 3.71 -20.26
CA PHE A 490 -29.78 3.25 -18.96
C PHE A 490 -30.83 3.43 -17.86
N ILE A 491 -31.50 4.58 -17.78
CA ILE A 491 -32.61 4.83 -16.84
C ILE A 491 -33.75 3.82 -17.07
N ASN A 492 -34.14 3.59 -18.32
CA ASN A 492 -35.21 2.64 -18.64
C ASN A 492 -34.84 1.21 -18.24
N LYS A 493 -33.58 0.82 -18.45
CA LYS A 493 -33.05 -0.47 -18.00
C LYS A 493 -33.12 -0.58 -16.47
N LEU A 494 -32.61 0.42 -15.74
CA LEU A 494 -32.64 0.45 -14.27
C LEU A 494 -34.07 0.43 -13.69
N LYS A 495 -35.01 1.15 -14.30
CA LYS A 495 -36.44 1.10 -13.92
C LYS A 495 -36.99 -0.32 -14.04
N THR A 496 -36.69 -0.98 -15.16
CA THR A 496 -37.20 -2.32 -15.48
C THR A 496 -36.69 -3.36 -14.49
N ILE A 497 -35.44 -3.23 -14.03
CA ILE A 497 -34.85 -4.23 -13.13
C ILE A 497 -35.05 -3.93 -11.64
N SER A 498 -35.24 -2.68 -11.22
CA SER A 498 -35.15 -2.30 -9.80
C SER A 498 -36.48 -2.23 -9.06
N ASN A 499 -37.62 -2.27 -9.74
CA ASN A 499 -38.96 -2.03 -9.16
C ASN A 499 -39.12 -0.64 -8.48
N LEU A 500 -38.14 0.26 -8.61
CA LEU A 500 -38.18 1.60 -8.05
C LEU A 500 -38.77 2.60 -9.06
N SER A 501 -39.45 3.62 -8.53
CA SER A 501 -39.86 4.78 -9.31
C SER A 501 -38.64 5.66 -9.61
N PHE A 502 -38.58 6.25 -10.80
CA PHE A 502 -37.53 7.19 -11.13
C PHE A 502 -38.08 8.61 -11.04
N GLU A 503 -37.32 9.52 -10.44
CA GLU A 503 -37.68 10.94 -10.41
C GLU A 503 -36.47 11.78 -10.80
N SER A 504 -36.67 12.73 -11.71
CA SER A 504 -35.59 13.58 -12.20
C SER A 504 -35.21 14.62 -11.14
N PRO A 505 -33.90 14.80 -10.85
CA PRO A 505 -33.43 15.89 -9.99
C PRO A 505 -33.84 17.28 -10.46
N LYS A 506 -34.11 17.48 -11.77
CA LYS A 506 -34.50 18.78 -12.36
C LYS A 506 -35.75 19.38 -11.71
N ASN A 507 -36.66 18.53 -11.22
CA ASN A 507 -37.90 18.96 -10.56
C ASN A 507 -37.73 19.28 -9.07
N ARG A 508 -36.48 19.26 -8.58
CA ARG A 508 -36.10 19.45 -7.19
C ARG A 508 -36.94 18.61 -6.20
N PRO A 509 -37.03 17.29 -6.39
CA PRO A 509 -37.90 16.45 -5.58
C PRO A 509 -37.38 16.30 -4.16
N ILE A 510 -38.30 16.13 -3.21
CA ILE A 510 -37.97 15.60 -1.88
C ILE A 510 -37.63 14.12 -2.05
N LEU A 511 -36.55 13.66 -1.41
CA LEU A 511 -36.13 12.27 -1.48
C LEU A 511 -37.18 11.38 -0.81
N LYS A 512 -37.73 10.45 -1.58
CA LYS A 512 -38.74 9.48 -1.15
C LYS A 512 -38.20 8.06 -1.20
N GLN A 513 -38.61 7.25 -0.23
CA GLN A 513 -38.46 5.79 -0.33
C GLN A 513 -39.08 5.26 -1.64
N GLY A 514 -38.51 4.18 -2.16
CA GLY A 514 -38.93 3.58 -3.42
C GLY A 514 -38.52 4.34 -4.68
N HIS A 515 -37.67 5.37 -4.55
CA HIS A 515 -37.28 6.23 -5.67
C HIS A 515 -35.78 6.16 -5.97
N LEU A 516 -35.46 6.23 -7.27
CA LEU A 516 -34.12 6.34 -7.82
C LEU A 516 -33.95 7.70 -8.51
N TYR A 517 -32.85 8.36 -8.20
CA TYR A 517 -32.44 9.65 -8.75
C TYR A 517 -31.07 9.46 -9.40
N LEU A 518 -31.02 9.60 -10.73
CA LEU A 518 -29.77 9.57 -11.48
C LEU A 518 -29.35 11.00 -11.80
N ALA A 519 -28.06 11.29 -11.68
CA ALA A 519 -27.51 12.54 -12.16
C ALA A 519 -27.75 12.73 -13.65
N ASP A 520 -28.02 13.98 -14.03
CA ASP A 520 -28.27 14.37 -15.42
C ASP A 520 -26.95 14.78 -16.06
N ASP A 521 -26.72 14.47 -17.33
CA ASP A 521 -25.39 14.64 -17.93
C ASP A 521 -24.93 16.10 -18.00
N ASP A 522 -25.87 17.05 -17.97
CA ASP A 522 -25.58 18.49 -18.02
C ASP A 522 -25.41 19.14 -16.64
N TYR A 523 -25.66 18.42 -15.54
CA TYR A 523 -25.70 18.98 -14.19
C TYR A 523 -25.07 18.04 -13.15
N HIS A 524 -24.41 18.60 -12.14
CA HIS A 524 -24.12 17.81 -10.95
C HIS A 524 -25.43 17.48 -10.22
N LEU A 525 -25.54 16.28 -9.67
CA LEU A 525 -26.56 15.94 -8.68
C LEU A 525 -26.05 16.33 -7.30
N ILE A 526 -26.72 17.28 -6.65
CA ILE A 526 -26.43 17.66 -5.26
C ILE A 526 -27.66 17.46 -4.38
N ILE A 527 -27.43 17.20 -3.10
CA ILE A 527 -28.49 17.08 -2.10
C ILE A 527 -28.40 18.25 -1.12
N LYS A 528 -29.56 18.86 -0.83
CA LYS A 528 -29.71 19.89 0.18
C LYS A 528 -30.76 19.49 1.21
N GLY A 529 -30.81 20.25 2.30
CA GLY A 529 -31.77 20.07 3.38
C GLY A 529 -31.11 19.59 4.67
N THR A 530 -31.95 19.10 5.57
CA THR A 530 -31.59 18.58 6.89
C THR A 530 -32.05 17.13 7.02
N PRO A 531 -31.58 16.36 8.02
CA PRO A 531 -32.07 15.01 8.25
C PRO A 531 -33.60 14.98 8.33
N GLY A 532 -34.24 14.07 7.61
CA GLY A 532 -35.69 13.93 7.43
C GLY A 532 -36.28 14.68 6.23
N GLU A 533 -35.61 15.71 5.71
CA GLU A 533 -36.12 16.60 4.64
C GLU A 533 -35.07 16.84 3.55
N LEU A 534 -34.55 15.75 2.99
CA LEU A 534 -33.55 15.83 1.92
C LEU A 534 -34.21 16.12 0.57
N ARG A 535 -33.55 16.95 -0.24
CA ARG A 535 -33.99 17.33 -1.59
C ARG A 535 -32.87 17.14 -2.60
N ALA A 536 -33.16 16.47 -3.72
CA ALA A 536 -32.26 16.43 -4.86
C ALA A 536 -32.37 17.73 -5.65
N GLU A 537 -31.24 18.30 -6.08
CA GLU A 537 -31.21 19.50 -6.91
C GLU A 537 -30.16 19.35 -8.03
N PRO A 538 -30.41 19.93 -9.21
CA PRO A 538 -29.39 20.07 -10.24
C PRO A 538 -28.48 21.24 -9.88
N ASP A 539 -27.18 21.06 -10.08
CA ASP A 539 -26.17 22.11 -9.93
C ASP A 539 -25.40 22.30 -11.23
N ASN A 540 -25.42 23.53 -11.75
CA ASN A 540 -24.81 23.89 -13.04
C ASN A 540 -23.39 24.44 -12.89
N SER A 541 -22.77 24.27 -11.72
CA SER A 541 -21.39 24.67 -11.49
C SER A 541 -20.42 23.99 -12.47
N THR A 542 -19.22 24.57 -12.59
CA THR A 542 -18.19 24.09 -13.51
C THR A 542 -17.80 22.65 -13.18
N PRO A 543 -17.47 21.81 -14.19
CA PRO A 543 -16.99 20.45 -13.97
C PRO A 543 -15.88 20.39 -12.92
N GLN A 544 -15.95 19.39 -12.05
CA GLN A 544 -14.91 19.14 -11.05
C GLN A 544 -13.95 18.10 -11.62
N ASN A 545 -12.66 18.45 -11.76
CA ASN A 545 -11.66 17.62 -12.44
C ASN A 545 -12.14 17.17 -13.84
N GLU A 546 -12.70 18.10 -14.62
CA GLU A 546 -13.25 17.84 -15.97
C GLU A 546 -14.49 16.91 -16.01
N LEU A 547 -15.00 16.47 -14.85
CA LEU A 547 -16.18 15.61 -14.75
C LEU A 547 -17.43 16.40 -14.35
N ARG A 548 -18.48 16.27 -15.15
CA ARG A 548 -19.86 16.64 -14.80
C ARG A 548 -20.81 15.62 -15.45
N PRO A 549 -21.58 14.86 -14.66
CA PRO A 549 -21.69 14.89 -13.19
C PRO A 549 -20.45 14.35 -12.46
N SER A 550 -20.28 14.74 -11.19
CA SER A 550 -19.16 14.31 -10.32
C SER A 550 -19.71 13.62 -9.08
N ILE A 551 -19.11 12.49 -8.71
CA ILE A 551 -19.46 11.70 -7.53
C ILE A 551 -19.02 12.44 -6.27
N ASN A 552 -17.86 13.10 -6.29
CA ASN A 552 -17.41 13.91 -5.17
C ASN A 552 -18.44 15.00 -4.82
N LYS A 553 -19.00 15.71 -5.82
CA LYS A 553 -20.05 16.71 -5.59
C LYS A 553 -21.28 16.12 -4.90
N LEU A 554 -21.77 14.98 -5.38
CA LEU A 554 -22.91 14.29 -4.77
C LEU A 554 -22.61 13.94 -3.30
N PHE A 555 -21.52 13.21 -3.05
CA PHE A 555 -21.20 12.71 -1.72
C PHE A 555 -20.87 13.84 -0.73
N GLN A 556 -20.17 14.88 -1.17
CA GLN A 556 -19.89 16.05 -0.34
C GLN A 556 -21.16 16.82 -0.02
N SER A 557 -22.07 17.04 -0.97
CA SER A 557 -23.34 17.73 -0.68
C SER A 557 -24.18 16.98 0.35
N LEU A 558 -24.27 15.65 0.22
CA LEU A 558 -24.90 14.76 1.21
C LEU A 558 -24.25 14.88 2.59
N ALA A 559 -22.92 14.86 2.67
CA ALA A 559 -22.18 15.05 3.90
C ALA A 559 -22.53 16.36 4.62
N HIS A 560 -22.75 17.46 3.89
CA HIS A 560 -23.14 18.75 4.48
C HIS A 560 -24.54 18.73 5.13
N THR A 561 -25.45 17.86 4.67
CA THR A 561 -26.81 17.74 5.25
C THR A 561 -26.80 17.10 6.64
N LYS A 562 -25.71 16.42 7.01
CA LYS A 562 -25.56 15.59 8.24
C LYS A 562 -26.51 14.40 8.33
N ALA A 563 -27.31 14.13 7.30
CA ALA A 563 -28.15 12.94 7.23
C ALA A 563 -27.31 11.67 7.22
N LYS A 564 -27.88 10.57 7.73
CA LYS A 564 -27.17 9.29 7.80
C LYS A 564 -27.61 8.41 6.64
N GLY A 565 -26.65 7.89 5.89
CA GLY A 565 -26.93 7.03 4.75
C GLY A 565 -25.81 6.05 4.46
N VAL A 566 -25.86 5.49 3.26
CA VAL A 566 -24.84 4.58 2.73
C VAL A 566 -24.21 5.23 1.51
N GLY A 567 -22.88 5.35 1.49
CA GLY A 567 -22.10 5.74 0.31
C GLY A 567 -21.41 4.52 -0.30
N ILE A 568 -21.46 4.36 -1.61
CA ILE A 568 -20.91 3.20 -2.32
C ILE A 568 -20.10 3.66 -3.53
N ILE A 569 -18.85 3.21 -3.65
CA ILE A 569 -18.06 3.34 -4.88
C ILE A 569 -17.89 1.98 -5.51
N LEU A 570 -18.34 1.85 -6.76
CA LEU A 570 -18.17 0.65 -7.57
C LEU A 570 -17.03 0.80 -8.58
N THR A 571 -16.84 -0.22 -9.40
CA THR A 571 -15.87 -0.27 -10.50
C THR A 571 -15.81 1.01 -11.33
N GLY A 572 -14.60 1.36 -11.73
CA GLY A 572 -14.35 2.55 -12.53
C GLY A 572 -12.90 3.01 -12.49
N MET A 573 -12.54 3.89 -13.42
CA MET A 573 -11.22 4.51 -13.51
C MET A 573 -11.20 5.88 -12.82
N GLY A 574 -10.03 6.27 -12.30
CA GLY A 574 -9.82 7.58 -11.68
C GLY A 574 -10.08 7.57 -10.17
N ASP A 575 -10.20 8.76 -9.60
CA ASP A 575 -10.32 9.01 -8.16
C ASP A 575 -11.65 9.72 -7.78
N ASP A 576 -12.54 9.99 -8.74
CA ASP A 576 -13.79 10.70 -8.45
C ASP A 576 -14.67 9.90 -7.49
N GLY A 577 -15.19 10.59 -6.48
CA GLY A 577 -15.93 10.01 -5.37
C GLY A 577 -15.11 9.66 -4.14
N ALA A 578 -13.79 9.42 -4.25
CA ALA A 578 -12.97 9.00 -3.10
C ALA A 578 -13.06 10.00 -1.94
N GLN A 579 -12.76 11.28 -2.22
CA GLN A 579 -12.78 12.34 -1.21
C GLN A 579 -14.19 12.59 -0.66
N GLY A 580 -15.22 12.49 -1.50
CA GLY A 580 -16.61 12.59 -1.08
C GLY A 580 -17.05 11.43 -0.19
N LEU A 581 -16.58 10.21 -0.48
CA LEU A 581 -16.86 9.03 0.33
C LEU A 581 -16.22 9.18 1.71
N LEU A 582 -15.01 9.76 1.78
CA LEU A 582 -14.37 10.12 3.04
C LEU A 582 -15.22 11.13 3.83
N SER A 583 -15.77 12.16 3.17
CA SER A 583 -16.68 13.12 3.80
C SER A 583 -17.96 12.46 4.35
N LEU A 584 -18.52 11.48 3.65
CA LEU A 584 -19.66 10.69 4.15
C LEU A 584 -19.26 9.85 5.37
N MET A 585 -18.10 9.19 5.32
CA MET A 585 -17.59 8.39 6.44
C MET A 585 -17.38 9.22 7.70
N GLN A 586 -16.80 10.42 7.56
CA GLN A 586 -16.59 11.36 8.67
C GLN A 586 -17.92 11.85 9.25
N ASN A 587 -18.96 11.96 8.43
CA ASN A 587 -20.32 12.22 8.88
C ASN A 587 -21.03 10.96 9.42
N GLY A 588 -20.31 9.86 9.67
CA GLY A 588 -20.83 8.66 10.30
C GLY A 588 -21.70 7.79 9.39
N CYS A 589 -21.71 8.05 8.08
CA CYS A 589 -22.37 7.17 7.11
C CYS A 589 -21.63 5.84 7.01
N LEU A 590 -22.34 4.81 6.55
CA LEU A 590 -21.71 3.57 6.11
C LEU A 590 -21.08 3.81 4.75
N THR A 591 -19.81 3.44 4.57
CA THR A 591 -19.10 3.60 3.30
C THR A 591 -18.57 2.27 2.80
N ILE A 592 -18.89 1.95 1.56
CA ILE A 592 -18.63 0.65 0.94
C ILE A 592 -17.88 0.85 -0.37
N THR A 593 -16.91 -0.02 -0.65
CA THR A 593 -16.24 -0.12 -1.95
C THR A 593 -16.42 -1.50 -2.55
N GLN A 594 -16.42 -1.57 -3.88
CA GLN A 594 -16.36 -2.84 -4.59
C GLN A 594 -14.96 -3.44 -4.49
N SER A 595 -14.88 -4.73 -4.14
CA SER A 595 -13.62 -5.47 -4.03
C SER A 595 -12.84 -5.50 -5.35
N LYS A 596 -11.51 -5.61 -5.26
CA LYS A 596 -10.64 -5.78 -6.44
C LYS A 596 -11.05 -6.95 -7.32
N ASN A 597 -11.46 -8.07 -6.72
CA ASN A 597 -11.75 -9.32 -7.44
C ASN A 597 -13.03 -9.25 -8.27
N SER A 598 -13.98 -8.38 -7.91
CA SER A 598 -15.25 -8.23 -8.61
C SER A 598 -15.31 -7.00 -9.53
N CYS A 599 -14.32 -6.10 -9.45
CA CYS A 599 -14.25 -4.92 -10.32
C CYS A 599 -13.86 -5.28 -11.75
N VAL A 600 -14.47 -4.58 -12.72
CA VAL A 600 -13.97 -4.56 -14.10
C VAL A 600 -12.69 -3.72 -14.17
N ILE A 601 -12.69 -2.55 -13.51
CA ILE A 601 -11.55 -1.66 -13.34
C ILE A 601 -11.48 -1.24 -11.86
N TYR A 602 -10.41 -1.66 -11.18
CA TYR A 602 -10.16 -1.33 -9.77
C TYR A 602 -9.34 -0.04 -9.65
N GLY A 603 -9.93 1.07 -10.13
CA GLY A 603 -9.39 2.43 -10.01
C GLY A 603 -10.07 3.17 -8.87
N MET A 604 -11.33 3.58 -9.06
CA MET A 604 -12.06 4.40 -8.08
C MET A 604 -12.21 3.72 -6.70
N PRO A 605 -12.53 2.41 -6.59
CA PRO A 605 -12.54 1.73 -5.29
C PRO A 605 -11.17 1.73 -4.61
N ARG A 606 -10.09 1.57 -5.38
CA ARG A 606 -8.71 1.60 -4.87
C ARG A 606 -8.38 2.96 -4.29
N GLU A 607 -8.65 4.06 -5.01
CA GLU A 607 -8.35 5.42 -4.54
C GLU A 607 -9.14 5.76 -3.27
N ALA A 608 -10.40 5.33 -3.16
CA ALA A 608 -11.20 5.49 -1.96
C ALA A 608 -10.66 4.67 -0.77
N GLU A 609 -10.22 3.43 -1.00
CA GLU A 609 -9.62 2.58 0.04
C GLU A 609 -8.26 3.14 0.51
N LEU A 610 -7.44 3.66 -0.41
CA LEU A 610 -6.12 4.23 -0.10
C LEU A 610 -6.19 5.42 0.86
N ILE A 611 -7.24 6.24 0.78
CA ILE A 611 -7.45 7.38 1.69
C ILE A 611 -8.26 7.00 2.94
N GLY A 612 -8.57 5.71 3.12
CA GLY A 612 -9.34 5.20 4.25
C GLY A 612 -10.83 5.56 4.21
N ALA A 613 -11.39 5.89 3.04
CA ALA A 613 -12.80 6.27 2.90
C ALA A 613 -13.77 5.08 3.00
N SER A 614 -13.27 3.84 2.89
CA SER A 614 -14.10 2.62 2.89
C SER A 614 -14.10 1.91 4.24
N ARG A 615 -15.28 1.69 4.82
CA ARG A 615 -15.47 0.85 6.02
C ARG A 615 -15.63 -0.62 5.69
N TYR A 616 -16.06 -0.95 4.48
CA TYR A 616 -16.26 -2.31 4.02
C TYR A 616 -15.95 -2.43 2.53
N SER A 617 -15.15 -3.42 2.16
CA SER A 617 -14.88 -3.79 0.76
C SER A 617 -15.40 -5.21 0.53
N GLY A 618 -16.20 -5.41 -0.51
CA GLY A 618 -16.85 -6.70 -0.77
C GLY A 618 -17.23 -6.90 -2.23
N ASP A 619 -17.50 -8.15 -2.59
CA ASP A 619 -17.98 -8.49 -3.93
C ASP A 619 -19.42 -7.98 -4.15
N LEU A 620 -19.85 -7.78 -5.40
CA LEU A 620 -21.18 -7.22 -5.71
C LEU A 620 -22.34 -7.95 -5.00
N MET A 621 -22.26 -9.27 -4.89
CA MET A 621 -23.27 -10.08 -4.20
C MET A 621 -23.26 -9.85 -2.69
N GLU A 622 -22.09 -9.61 -2.09
CA GLU A 622 -21.96 -9.30 -0.67
C GLU A 622 -22.50 -7.91 -0.37
N ILE A 623 -22.17 -6.91 -1.21
CA ILE A 623 -22.70 -5.55 -1.10
C ILE A 623 -24.23 -5.59 -1.21
N ARG A 624 -24.77 -6.34 -2.18
CA ARG A 624 -26.21 -6.55 -2.33
C ARG A 624 -26.85 -7.15 -1.08
N GLN A 625 -26.26 -8.21 -0.52
CA GLN A 625 -26.75 -8.83 0.71
C GLN A 625 -26.73 -7.89 1.92
N ILE A 626 -25.79 -6.95 1.98
CA ILE A 626 -25.76 -5.91 3.00
C ILE A 626 -26.94 -4.96 2.80
N LEU A 627 -27.15 -4.51 1.56
CA LEU A 627 -28.23 -3.59 1.24
C LEU A 627 -29.62 -4.18 1.50
N GLU A 628 -29.83 -5.47 1.21
CA GLU A 628 -31.08 -6.19 1.50
C GLU A 628 -31.39 -6.31 3.01
N LYS A 629 -30.38 -6.18 3.87
CA LYS A 629 -30.53 -6.26 5.33
C LYS A 629 -30.78 -4.90 6.01
N LEU A 630 -30.70 -3.80 5.26
CA LEU A 630 -31.02 -2.48 5.78
C LEU A 630 -32.52 -2.42 6.10
N LYS A 631 -32.88 -2.07 7.34
CA LYS A 631 -34.29 -1.90 7.70
C LYS A 631 -34.82 -0.64 7.03
N VAL A 632 -35.79 -0.83 6.14
CA VAL A 632 -36.62 0.22 5.56
C VAL A 632 -37.58 0.80 6.59
#